data_AF-A0A0G0YS73-F1
#
_entry.id   AF-A0A0G0YS73-F1
#
_cell.length_a   1.000
_cell.length_b   1.000
_cell.length_c   1.000
_cell.angle_alpha   90.00
_cell.angle_beta   90.00
_cell.angle_gamma   90.00
#
_symmetry.space_group_name_H-M   'P 1'
#
loop_
_entity.id
_entity.type
_entity.pdbx_description
1 polymer ?
#
loop_
_entity_poly.entity_id
_entity_poly.type
_entity_poly.pdbx_seq_one_letter_code
_entity_poly.pdbx_strand_id
1 'polypeptide(L)'
;MQILLLKNIVFTIKLMRGFAILPVIIFLVIVGGLGISWYTLSVRQQTKTEVVSPGNQVDSCNIISNSVFRSVDKHEVGLGPNGPAMGYWSITFQSGNFQWHHSDVVESGTYTCTENILQAKLYNRTVTANYDINRKALIWDGVEYKRGE
;
A
#
# COMPACT_ATOMS: atom_id res chain seq x y z
N MET A 1 33.61 -29.06 -30.61
CA MET A 1 32.80 -28.62 -31.77
C MET A 1 31.96 -29.79 -32.31
N GLN A 2 31.04 -30.31 -31.49
CA GLN A 2 30.00 -31.28 -31.92
C GLN A 2 28.60 -30.90 -31.38
N ILE A 3 28.49 -29.81 -30.60
CA ILE A 3 27.24 -29.37 -29.96
C ILE A 3 26.46 -28.39 -30.88
N LEU A 4 27.06 -27.91 -31.97
CA LEU A 4 26.45 -26.93 -32.87
C LEU A 4 25.47 -27.54 -33.90
N LEU A 5 25.45 -28.86 -34.09
CA LEU A 5 24.62 -29.52 -35.11
C LEU A 5 23.24 -29.99 -34.61
N LEU A 6 23.03 -30.15 -33.31
CA LEU A 6 21.73 -30.58 -32.75
C LEU A 6 20.72 -29.43 -32.60
N LYS A 7 21.15 -28.18 -32.48
CA LYS A 7 20.24 -27.04 -32.29
C LYS A 7 19.57 -26.56 -33.60
N ASN A 8 20.16 -26.85 -34.76
CA ASN A 8 19.61 -26.45 -36.07
C ASN A 8 18.58 -27.43 -36.65
N ILE A 9 18.48 -28.66 -36.14
CA ILE A 9 17.43 -29.62 -36.54
C ILE A 9 16.08 -29.29 -35.88
N VAL A 10 16.10 -28.74 -34.66
CA VAL A 10 14.89 -28.33 -33.94
C VAL A 10 14.22 -27.11 -34.58
N PHE A 11 14.97 -26.24 -35.26
CA PHE A 11 14.44 -25.00 -35.83
C PHE A 11 13.74 -25.18 -37.19
N THR A 12 14.02 -26.27 -37.93
CA THR A 12 13.42 -26.55 -39.26
C THR A 12 12.12 -27.38 -39.20
N ILE A 13 11.72 -27.88 -38.02
CA ILE A 13 10.38 -28.46 -37.80
C ILE A 13 9.29 -27.36 -37.78
N LYS A 14 9.70 -26.09 -37.72
CA LYS A 14 8.82 -24.92 -37.70
C LYS A 14 8.11 -24.59 -39.03
N LEU A 15 8.30 -25.33 -40.15
CA LEU A 15 7.80 -24.79 -41.44
C LEU A 15 7.00 -25.67 -42.41
N MET A 16 6.86 -26.99 -42.25
CA MET A 16 6.16 -27.76 -43.31
C MET A 16 5.40 -28.99 -42.79
N ARG A 17 4.21 -28.77 -42.21
CA ARG A 17 3.10 -29.74 -42.09
C ARG A 17 1.78 -28.95 -42.02
N GLY A 18 1.27 -28.42 -43.14
CA GLY A 18 0.20 -29.08 -43.91
C GLY A 18 -1.16 -28.79 -43.28
N PHE A 19 -1.87 -27.72 -43.62
CA PHE A 19 -2.80 -27.65 -44.76
C PHE A 19 -3.66 -28.92 -44.94
N ALA A 20 -4.54 -29.16 -43.98
CA ALA A 20 -5.85 -29.83 -44.09
C ALA A 20 -6.48 -29.62 -42.71
N ILE A 21 -7.53 -28.82 -42.53
CA ILE A 21 -8.91 -29.27 -42.61
C ILE A 21 -9.77 -27.98 -42.70
N LEU A 22 -10.02 -27.54 -43.92
CA LEU A 22 -11.07 -26.59 -44.29
C LEU A 22 -12.03 -27.42 -45.16
N PRO A 23 -12.85 -28.31 -44.55
CA PRO A 23 -14.30 -28.05 -44.47
C PRO A 23 -15.00 -28.85 -43.35
N VAL A 24 -14.82 -28.51 -42.06
CA VAL A 24 -15.68 -29.03 -40.96
C VAL A 24 -16.57 -27.94 -40.37
N ILE A 25 -16.45 -26.71 -40.90
CA ILE A 25 -17.19 -25.51 -40.46
C ILE A 25 -18.67 -25.50 -40.91
N ILE A 26 -19.14 -26.51 -41.66
CA ILE A 26 -20.49 -26.50 -42.27
C ILE A 26 -21.46 -27.56 -41.70
N PHE A 27 -21.04 -28.48 -40.81
CA PHE A 27 -21.89 -29.59 -40.36
C PHE A 27 -22.35 -29.59 -38.88
N LEU A 28 -22.14 -28.51 -38.13
CA LEU A 28 -22.63 -28.37 -36.74
C LEU A 28 -23.55 -27.14 -36.54
N VAL A 29 -24.23 -26.69 -37.59
CA VAL A 29 -25.24 -25.61 -37.49
C VAL A 29 -26.66 -26.14 -37.59
N ILE A 30 -26.86 -27.41 -37.95
CA ILE A 30 -28.21 -27.94 -38.21
C ILE A 30 -28.26 -29.39 -37.71
N VAL A 31 -28.70 -29.59 -36.46
CA VAL A 31 -29.49 -30.72 -35.90
C VAL A 31 -29.21 -30.80 -34.39
N GLY A 32 -30.22 -30.44 -33.58
CA GLY A 32 -30.26 -30.63 -32.12
C GLY A 32 -29.92 -29.36 -31.33
N GLY A 33 -30.83 -28.42 -31.05
CA GLY A 33 -32.23 -28.66 -30.74
C GLY A 33 -32.35 -29.37 -29.38
N LEU A 34 -32.49 -28.57 -28.31
CA LEU A 34 -32.93 -28.92 -26.95
C LEU A 34 -31.89 -29.48 -25.96
N GLY A 35 -31.45 -28.61 -25.03
CA GLY A 35 -31.46 -28.91 -23.60
C GLY A 35 -30.19 -29.44 -22.93
N ILE A 36 -29.21 -28.56 -22.65
CA ILE A 36 -28.26 -28.67 -21.51
C ILE A 36 -27.79 -27.24 -21.20
N SER A 37 -28.51 -26.40 -20.44
CA SER A 37 -28.77 -26.46 -19.00
C SER A 37 -27.48 -26.61 -18.18
N TRP A 38 -26.96 -25.45 -17.72
CA TRP A 38 -25.91 -25.21 -16.72
C TRP A 38 -24.59 -25.91 -17.00
N TYR A 39 -23.54 -25.18 -17.38
CA TYR A 39 -22.25 -25.11 -16.66
C TYR A 39 -21.42 -23.97 -17.30
N THR A 40 -20.94 -23.11 -16.41
CA THR A 40 -19.94 -22.04 -16.61
C THR A 40 -20.32 -20.90 -17.55
N LEU A 41 -21.15 -19.98 -17.02
CA LEU A 41 -21.03 -18.56 -17.29
C LEU A 41 -19.55 -18.16 -17.15
N SER A 42 -18.87 -17.87 -18.26
CA SER A 42 -17.63 -17.09 -18.22
C SER A 42 -18.01 -15.69 -17.77
N VAL A 43 -17.76 -15.42 -16.49
CA VAL A 43 -17.91 -14.12 -15.84
C VAL A 43 -17.19 -13.08 -16.72
N ARG A 44 -17.95 -12.29 -17.47
CA ARG A 44 -17.50 -10.95 -17.85
C ARG A 44 -17.23 -10.26 -16.52
N GLN A 45 -15.96 -10.16 -16.13
CA GLN A 45 -15.56 -9.12 -15.20
C GLN A 45 -15.84 -7.80 -15.92
N GLN A 46 -17.06 -7.30 -15.74
CA GLN A 46 -17.25 -5.88 -15.71
C GLN A 46 -16.25 -5.41 -14.66
N THR A 47 -15.16 -4.80 -15.11
CA THR A 47 -14.57 -3.69 -14.37
C THR A 47 -15.70 -2.70 -14.21
N LYS A 48 -16.50 -2.92 -13.17
CA LYS A 48 -17.29 -1.87 -12.54
C LYS A 48 -16.22 -0.87 -12.20
N THR A 49 -16.12 0.18 -13.01
CA THR A 49 -15.61 1.45 -12.55
C THR A 49 -16.47 1.77 -11.36
N GLU A 50 -16.02 1.34 -10.19
CA GLU A 50 -16.50 1.85 -8.94
C GLU A 50 -16.10 3.31 -9.02
N VAL A 51 -17.04 4.14 -9.44
CA VAL A 51 -17.04 5.54 -9.06
C VAL A 51 -16.95 5.46 -7.55
N VAL A 52 -15.72 5.58 -7.04
CA VAL A 52 -15.48 5.92 -5.64
C VAL A 52 -16.30 7.19 -5.48
N SER A 53 -17.49 7.03 -4.91
CA SER A 53 -18.28 8.14 -4.42
C SER A 53 -17.30 9.04 -3.66
N PRO A 54 -17.35 10.37 -3.79
CA PRO A 54 -16.66 11.26 -2.86
C PRO A 54 -17.34 11.12 -1.49
N GLY A 55 -17.25 9.93 -0.91
CA GLY A 55 -17.80 9.53 0.36
C GLY A 55 -16.75 9.90 1.38
N ASN A 56 -16.81 11.15 1.82
CA ASN A 56 -16.29 11.58 3.10
C ASN A 56 -14.88 11.03 3.39
N GLN A 57 -13.89 11.40 2.57
CA GLN A 57 -12.50 11.31 3.03
C GLN A 57 -12.37 12.22 4.24
N VAL A 58 -12.46 11.63 5.42
CA VAL A 58 -12.27 12.34 6.68
C VAL A 58 -10.82 12.77 6.70
N ASP A 59 -10.61 14.05 6.43
CA ASP A 59 -9.30 14.67 6.47
C ASP A 59 -8.77 14.65 7.91
N SER A 60 -7.84 13.72 8.16
CA SER A 60 -7.21 13.53 9.47
C SER A 60 -6.29 14.69 9.82
N CYS A 61 -5.96 15.55 8.86
CA CYS A 61 -5.10 16.71 9.06
C CYS A 61 -5.70 17.71 10.05
N ASN A 62 -7.02 17.82 10.15
CA ASN A 62 -7.68 18.64 11.16
C ASN A 62 -7.52 18.09 12.58
N ILE A 63 -7.44 16.76 12.73
CA ILE A 63 -7.20 16.11 14.03
C ILE A 63 -5.75 16.34 14.48
N ILE A 64 -4.83 16.29 13.52
CA ILE A 64 -3.39 16.46 13.73
C ILE A 64 -3.03 17.92 14.02
N SER A 65 -3.65 18.85 13.30
CA SER A 65 -3.37 20.28 13.45
C SER A 65 -3.61 20.75 14.89
N ASN A 66 -2.63 21.45 15.46
CA ASN A 66 -2.70 21.99 16.83
C ASN A 66 -3.00 20.93 17.89
N SER A 67 -2.34 19.77 17.80
CA SER A 67 -2.55 18.65 18.73
C SER A 67 -1.24 18.12 19.28
N VAL A 68 -1.35 17.40 20.40
CA VAL A 68 -0.23 16.70 21.04
C VAL A 68 -0.49 15.20 20.96
N PHE A 69 0.54 14.47 20.60
CA PHE A 69 0.58 13.02 20.54
C PHE A 69 1.60 12.49 21.53
N ARG A 70 1.31 11.33 22.13
CA ARG A 70 2.16 10.64 23.10
C ARG A 70 2.29 9.18 22.70
N SER A 71 3.49 8.61 22.81
CA SER A 71 3.72 7.21 22.44
C SER A 71 2.83 6.29 23.27
N VAL A 72 2.36 5.20 22.66
CA VAL A 72 1.57 4.17 23.37
C VAL A 72 2.43 3.45 24.40
N ASP A 73 3.63 3.06 23.98
CA ASP A 73 4.59 2.37 24.82
C ASP A 73 5.61 3.35 25.42
N LYS A 74 6.23 2.93 26.51
CA LYS A 74 7.39 3.64 27.07
C LYS A 74 8.64 3.26 26.29
N HIS A 75 9.45 4.26 26.00
CA HIS A 75 10.74 4.14 25.34
C HIS A 75 11.83 4.71 26.25
N GLU A 76 13.09 4.42 25.92
CA GLU A 76 14.23 5.01 26.61
C GLU A 76 14.19 6.53 26.46
N VAL A 77 14.48 7.27 27.54
CA VAL A 77 14.47 8.75 27.60
C VAL A 77 15.76 9.31 28.21
N GLY A 78 16.87 8.60 28.02
CA GLY A 78 18.16 8.88 28.60
C GLY A 78 18.48 8.09 29.88
N LEU A 79 19.64 8.39 30.46
CA LEU A 79 20.18 7.69 31.63
C LEU A 79 19.71 8.33 32.95
N GLY A 80 19.14 7.52 33.82
CA GLY A 80 18.87 7.86 35.21
C GLY A 80 19.90 7.27 36.19
N PRO A 81 19.76 7.55 37.50
CA PRO A 81 20.68 7.06 38.52
C PRO A 81 20.79 5.52 38.61
N ASN A 82 19.77 4.81 38.14
CA ASN A 82 19.67 3.35 38.20
C ASN A 82 19.80 2.67 36.81
N GLY A 83 20.30 3.40 35.81
CA GLY A 83 20.37 2.93 34.42
C GLY A 83 19.36 3.64 33.50
N PRO A 84 19.08 3.08 32.30
CA PRO A 84 18.18 3.70 31.33
C PRO A 84 16.80 4.01 31.93
N ALA A 85 16.37 5.25 31.79
CA ALA A 85 15.06 5.70 32.21
C ALA A 85 14.05 5.45 31.08
N MET A 86 12.84 5.01 31.45
CA MET A 86 11.77 4.75 30.49
C MET A 86 10.66 5.78 30.64
N GLY A 87 10.32 6.45 29.55
CA GLY A 87 9.31 7.51 29.50
C GLY A 87 8.49 7.44 28.22
N TYR A 88 7.53 8.35 28.09
CA TYR A 88 6.74 8.45 26.86
C TYR A 88 7.33 9.53 25.97
N TRP A 89 7.53 9.21 24.70
CA TRP A 89 7.88 10.18 23.69
C TRP A 89 6.64 11.01 23.31
N SER A 90 6.85 12.22 22.80
CA SER A 90 5.74 13.11 22.45
C SER A 90 6.01 13.92 21.19
N ILE A 91 4.94 14.19 20.44
CA ILE A 91 4.98 15.02 19.24
C ILE A 91 3.92 16.10 19.38
N THR A 92 4.32 17.36 19.28
CA THR A 92 3.43 18.51 19.28
C THR A 92 3.38 19.10 17.91
N PHE A 93 2.19 19.24 17.34
CA PHE A 93 1.94 19.92 16.06
C PHE A 93 1.33 21.28 16.30
N GLN A 94 1.82 22.32 15.62
CA GLN A 94 1.27 23.67 15.70
C GLN A 94 1.53 24.44 14.40
N SER A 95 0.47 24.93 13.77
CA SER A 95 0.55 25.81 12.60
C SER A 95 1.52 25.34 11.50
N GLY A 96 1.48 24.06 11.11
CA GLY A 96 2.37 23.50 10.08
C GLY A 96 3.81 23.22 10.55
N ASN A 97 4.11 23.45 11.84
CA ASN A 97 5.37 23.08 12.48
C ASN A 97 5.13 21.93 13.46
N PHE A 98 6.19 21.22 13.81
CA PHE A 98 6.14 20.22 14.86
C PHE A 98 7.40 20.24 15.73
N GLN A 99 7.26 19.68 16.93
CA GLN A 99 8.36 19.36 17.83
C GLN A 99 8.19 17.93 18.32
N TRP A 100 9.24 17.12 18.22
CA TRP A 100 9.27 15.72 18.60
C TRP A 100 10.30 15.50 19.71
N HIS A 101 9.83 15.11 20.89
CA HIS A 101 10.65 14.73 22.03
C HIS A 101 10.77 13.21 22.04
N HIS A 102 11.98 12.71 21.82
CA HIS A 102 12.29 11.28 21.86
C HIS A 102 13.67 11.05 22.44
N SER A 103 13.86 9.92 23.12
CA SER A 103 15.09 9.66 23.87
C SER A 103 15.42 10.83 24.81
N ASP A 104 16.62 11.36 24.69
CA ASP A 104 17.19 12.53 25.32
C ASP A 104 17.29 13.72 24.34
N VAL A 105 16.57 13.68 23.21
CA VAL A 105 16.66 14.61 22.09
C VAL A 105 15.32 15.28 21.81
N VAL A 106 15.39 16.54 21.37
CA VAL A 106 14.25 17.27 20.81
C VAL A 106 14.56 17.65 19.38
N GLU A 107 13.76 17.14 18.45
CA GLU A 107 13.81 17.49 17.03
C GLU A 107 12.62 18.39 16.67
N SER A 108 12.80 19.26 15.68
CA SER A 108 11.72 20.12 15.19
C SER A 108 11.81 20.31 13.68
N GLY A 109 10.70 20.75 13.09
CA GLY A 109 10.61 20.93 11.66
C GLY A 109 9.25 21.41 11.21
N THR A 110 9.04 21.38 9.90
CA THR A 110 7.75 21.66 9.28
C THR A 110 7.09 20.36 8.85
N TYR A 111 5.77 20.36 8.73
CA TYR A 111 5.04 19.24 8.16
C TYR A 111 3.97 19.72 7.18
N THR A 112 3.73 18.93 6.16
CA THR A 112 2.50 18.99 5.38
C THR A 112 1.67 17.75 5.70
N CYS A 113 0.36 17.87 5.54
CA CYS A 113 -0.57 16.77 5.74
C CYS A 113 -1.56 16.75 4.57
N THR A 114 -1.81 15.57 4.03
CA THR A 114 -2.79 15.37 2.97
C THR A 114 -3.50 14.05 3.24
N GLU A 115 -4.82 14.13 3.43
CA GLU A 115 -5.70 13.03 3.82
C GLU A 115 -5.32 12.46 5.21
N ASN A 116 -4.38 11.53 5.25
CA ASN A 116 -3.91 10.85 6.45
C ASN A 116 -2.38 10.67 6.48
N ILE A 117 -1.68 11.16 5.46
CA ILE A 117 -0.23 11.06 5.33
C ILE A 117 0.40 12.41 5.68
N LEU A 118 1.37 12.37 6.58
CA LEU A 118 2.17 13.53 6.94
C LEU A 118 3.55 13.38 6.28
N GLN A 119 4.02 14.48 5.69
CA GLN A 119 5.40 14.62 5.26
C GLN A 119 6.08 15.65 6.15
N ALA A 120 6.88 15.17 7.08
CA ALA A 120 7.62 15.99 8.03
C ALA A 120 9.05 16.22 7.53
N LYS A 121 9.49 17.47 7.52
CA LYS A 121 10.83 17.89 7.11
C LYS A 121 11.61 18.37 8.33
N LEU A 122 12.65 17.63 8.66
CA LEU A 122 13.66 17.98 9.66
C LEU A 122 14.86 18.64 8.98
N TYR A 123 15.85 19.06 9.77
CA TYR A 123 17.06 19.70 9.24
C TYR A 123 17.85 18.79 8.27
N ASN A 124 18.00 17.51 8.60
CA ASN A 124 18.85 16.56 7.87
C ASN A 124 18.09 15.41 7.18
N ARG A 125 16.79 15.22 7.47
CA ARG A 125 15.99 14.11 6.96
C ARG A 125 14.52 14.49 6.78
N THR A 126 13.78 13.61 6.14
CA THR A 126 12.32 13.66 6.08
C THR A 126 11.74 12.42 6.73
N VAL A 127 10.57 12.56 7.36
CA VAL A 127 9.82 11.47 7.98
C VAL A 127 8.44 11.45 7.32
N THR A 128 8.06 10.30 6.77
CA THR A 128 6.68 10.04 6.34
C THR A 128 5.95 9.35 7.49
N ALA A 129 4.87 9.97 7.98
CA ALA A 129 4.03 9.43 9.03
C ALA A 129 2.61 9.21 8.51
N ASN A 130 1.88 8.28 9.13
CA ASN A 130 0.51 7.95 8.73
C ASN A 130 -0.42 7.94 9.94
N TYR A 131 -1.56 8.59 9.81
CA TYR A 131 -2.63 8.52 10.80
C TYR A 131 -3.63 7.43 10.43
N ASP A 132 -3.79 6.45 11.31
CA ASP A 132 -4.86 5.46 11.24
C ASP A 132 -6.08 6.01 11.96
N ILE A 133 -7.10 6.39 11.19
CA ILE A 133 -8.34 6.97 11.71
C ILE A 133 -9.16 5.98 12.55
N ASN A 134 -9.14 4.69 12.20
CA ASN A 134 -9.91 3.65 12.89
C ASN A 134 -9.31 3.40 14.27
N ARG A 135 -7.98 3.36 14.33
CA ARG A 135 -7.22 3.16 15.58
C ARG A 135 -7.00 4.46 16.34
N LYS A 136 -7.32 5.61 15.74
CA LYS A 136 -7.00 6.96 16.25
C LYS A 136 -5.52 7.07 16.63
N ALA A 137 -4.65 6.59 15.76
CA ALA A 137 -3.23 6.39 16.04
C ALA A 137 -2.36 7.05 14.98
N LEU A 138 -1.35 7.80 15.41
CA LEU A 138 -0.30 8.30 14.52
C LEU A 138 0.87 7.33 14.54
N ILE A 139 1.28 6.83 13.37
CA ILE A 139 2.50 6.05 13.21
C ILE A 139 3.60 6.99 12.72
N TRP A 140 4.59 7.24 13.57
CA TRP A 140 5.70 8.17 13.32
C TRP A 140 7.04 7.47 13.59
N ASP A 141 7.89 7.37 12.58
CA ASP A 141 9.18 6.67 12.63
C ASP A 141 9.08 5.25 13.23
N GLY A 142 8.03 4.52 12.84
CA GLY A 142 7.76 3.15 13.33
C GLY A 142 7.14 3.05 14.72
N VAL A 143 6.96 4.16 15.44
CA VAL A 143 6.35 4.20 16.77
C VAL A 143 4.89 4.64 16.69
N GLU A 144 4.02 4.00 17.46
CA GLU A 144 2.60 4.36 17.56
C GLU A 144 2.38 5.40 18.66
N TYR A 145 1.63 6.45 18.32
CA TYR A 145 1.24 7.52 19.24
C TYR A 145 -0.28 7.69 19.28
N LYS A 146 -0.80 8.05 20.45
CA LYS A 146 -2.19 8.48 20.65
C LYS A 146 -2.24 9.96 20.95
N ARG A 147 -3.33 10.61 20.57
CA ARG A 147 -3.58 12.00 20.94
C ARG A 147 -3.68 12.10 22.47
N GLY A 148 -2.85 12.95 23.07
CA GLY A 148 -2.97 13.31 24.48
C GLY A 148 -4.14 14.27 24.68
N GLU A 149 -4.82 14.17 25.82
CA GLU A 149 -5.78 15.17 26.28
C GLU A 149 -5.08 16.48 26.67
#